data_AF-A0A3R8LNT7-F1
#
_entry.id   AF-A0A3R8LNT7-F1
#
_cell.length_a   1.000
_cell.length_b   1.000
_cell.length_c   1.000
_cell.angle_alpha   90.00
_cell.angle_beta   90.00
_cell.angle_gamma   90.00
#
_symmetry.space_group_name_H-M   'P 1'
#
loop_
_entity.id
_entity.type
_entity.pdbx_description
1 polymer ?
#
loop_
_entity_poly.entity_id
_entity_poly.type
_entity_poly.pdbx_seq_one_letter_code
_entity_poly.pdbx_strand_id
1 'polypeptide(L)'
;MMQFWLHENANPATRRTHPWLLDVQSPLLDDLRTVVVVPLVPLRTVANRKVTRLTPVVDVQGEPHILMVPLMAGIDRRYVGRPVHDLSFCRDEIVGALDFLISGV
;
A
#
# COMPACT_ATOMS: atom_id res chain seq x y z
N MET A 1 8.77 2.33 12.67
CA MET A 1 9.01 0.97 12.13
C MET A 1 7.68 0.33 11.86
N MET A 2 7.23 0.24 10.60
CA MET A 2 6.11 -0.61 10.16
C MET A 2 6.13 -0.79 8.63
N GLN A 3 7.32 -0.93 8.01
CA GLN A 3 7.39 -1.19 6.56
C GLN A 3 6.63 -2.49 6.23
N PHE A 4 5.81 -2.43 5.19
CA PHE A 4 4.89 -3.47 4.73
C PHE A 4 3.76 -3.83 5.68
N TRP A 5 3.47 -2.98 6.68
CA TRP A 5 2.22 -3.07 7.41
C TRP A 5 1.11 -2.28 6.72
N LEU A 6 -0.08 -2.87 6.75
CA LEU A 6 -1.31 -2.23 6.36
C LEU A 6 -1.85 -1.40 7.52
N HIS A 7 -2.23 -0.17 7.23
CA HIS A 7 -2.80 0.78 8.17
C HIS A 7 -4.15 1.28 7.70
N GLU A 8 -4.97 1.74 8.64
CA GLU A 8 -6.12 2.58 8.31
C GLU A 8 -5.68 3.91 7.71
N ASN A 9 -6.46 4.43 6.78
CA ASN A 9 -6.34 5.81 6.33
C ASN A 9 -7.06 6.75 7.29
N ALA A 10 -6.30 7.53 8.06
CA ALA A 10 -6.86 8.53 8.96
C ALA A 10 -7.15 9.89 8.26
N ASN A 11 -6.83 10.03 6.96
CA ASN A 11 -7.13 11.24 6.21
C ASN A 11 -8.63 11.33 5.88
N PRO A 12 -9.38 12.31 6.43
CA PRO A 12 -10.83 12.41 6.20
C PRO A 12 -11.20 12.65 4.73
N ALA A 13 -10.31 13.24 3.93
CA ALA A 13 -10.55 13.53 2.53
C ALA A 13 -10.50 12.27 1.64
N THR A 14 -9.67 11.28 1.98
CA THR A 14 -9.41 10.11 1.14
C THR A 14 -9.80 8.78 1.76
N ARG A 15 -10.08 8.70 3.08
CA ARG A 15 -10.42 7.44 3.76
C ARG A 15 -11.65 6.73 3.20
N ARG A 16 -12.56 7.44 2.53
CA ARG A 16 -13.74 6.85 1.88
C ARG A 16 -13.37 6.10 0.60
N THR A 17 -12.38 6.59 -0.16
CA THR A 17 -11.95 5.99 -1.43
C THR A 17 -10.78 5.03 -1.25
N HIS A 18 -9.90 5.30 -0.29
CA HIS A 18 -8.72 4.53 0.04
C HIS A 18 -8.69 4.27 1.55
N PRO A 19 -9.50 3.33 2.06
CA PRO A 19 -9.61 3.09 3.51
C PRO A 19 -8.33 2.48 4.11
N TRP A 20 -7.50 1.82 3.29
CA TRP A 20 -6.31 1.11 3.74
C TRP A 20 -5.07 1.56 2.97
N LEU A 21 -3.96 1.74 3.70
CA LEU A 21 -2.69 2.23 3.20
C LEU A 21 -1.57 1.29 3.65
N LEU A 22 -0.82 0.74 2.70
CA LEU A 22 0.39 -0.02 2.98
C LEU A 22 1.57 0.94 3.12
N ASP A 23 2.28 0.92 4.24
CA ASP A 23 3.57 1.60 4.38
C ASP A 23 4.62 0.85 3.55
N VAL A 24 5.29 1.53 2.63
CA VAL A 24 6.39 0.95 1.82
C VAL A 24 7.74 1.61 2.10
N GLN A 25 7.79 2.58 3.02
CA GLN A 25 9.00 3.34 3.32
C GLN A 25 9.99 2.51 4.15
N SER A 26 11.28 2.64 3.83
CA SER A 26 12.33 2.01 4.61
C SER A 26 12.30 2.50 6.07
N PRO A 27 12.45 1.60 7.07
CA PRO A 27 12.50 1.99 8.48
C PRO A 27 13.71 2.88 8.82
N LEU A 28 14.74 2.91 7.96
CA LEU A 28 15.87 3.84 8.09
C LEU A 28 15.44 5.32 7.96
N LEU A 29 14.24 5.57 7.46
CA LEU A 29 13.66 6.90 7.26
C LEU A 29 12.49 7.16 8.23
N ASP A 30 12.50 6.51 9.40
CA ASP A 30 11.39 6.61 10.35
C ASP A 30 11.21 8.01 10.97
N ASP A 31 12.30 8.76 11.08
CA ASP A 31 12.30 10.11 11.65
C ASP A 31 11.68 11.17 10.71
N LEU A 32 11.43 10.82 9.44
CA LEU A 32 10.76 11.73 8.52
C LEU A 32 9.31 11.94 8.92
N ARG A 33 8.83 13.20 8.84
CA ARG A 33 7.41 13.54 9.02
C ARG A 33 6.51 12.88 7.98
N THR A 34 7.05 12.53 6.83
CA THR A 34 6.33 11.88 5.73
C THR A 34 6.64 10.40 5.65
N VAL A 35 5.68 9.66 5.10
CA VAL A 35 5.77 8.23 4.80
C VAL A 35 5.23 7.98 3.40
N VAL A 36 5.91 7.13 2.64
CA VAL A 36 5.43 6.67 1.33
C VAL A 36 4.50 5.49 1.53
N VAL A 37 3.28 5.61 0.99
CA VAL A 37 2.25 4.58 1.12
C VAL A 37 1.68 4.16 -0.24
N VAL A 38 1.12 2.96 -0.28
CA VAL A 38 0.36 2.42 -1.42
C VAL A 38 -1.08 2.10 -0.98
N PRO A 39 -2.11 2.65 -1.64
CA PRO A 39 -3.50 2.32 -1.32
C PRO A 39 -3.85 0.85 -1.64
N LEU A 40 -4.64 0.23 -0.75
CA LEU A 40 -5.29 -1.05 -1.01
C LEU A 40 -6.76 -0.87 -1.40
N VAL A 41 -7.22 -1.66 -2.38
CA VAL A 41 -8.64 -1.74 -2.75
C VAL A 41 -9.11 -3.19 -2.79
N PRO A 42 -10.35 -3.51 -2.35
CA PRO A 42 -10.85 -4.86 -2.44
C PRO A 42 -10.95 -5.31 -3.90
N LEU A 43 -10.49 -6.53 -4.21
CA LEU A 43 -10.43 -7.02 -5.59
C LEU A 43 -11.80 -6.97 -6.30
N ARG A 44 -12.87 -7.26 -5.56
CA ARG A 44 -14.27 -7.20 -6.02
C ARG A 44 -14.70 -5.84 -6.59
N THR A 45 -14.01 -4.76 -6.24
CA THR A 45 -14.34 -3.39 -6.68
C THR A 45 -13.70 -3.02 -8.02
N VAL A 46 -12.79 -3.85 -8.54
CA VAL A 46 -12.00 -3.55 -9.73
C VAL A 46 -12.51 -4.40 -10.91
N ALA A 47 -13.24 -3.76 -11.83
CA ALA A 47 -13.93 -4.46 -12.91
C ALA A 47 -13.02 -5.11 -13.96
N ASN A 48 -11.78 -4.62 -14.17
CA ASN A 48 -10.80 -5.24 -15.10
C ASN A 48 -9.40 -4.57 -15.13
N ARG A 49 -9.00 -3.81 -14.09
CA ARG A 49 -7.74 -3.00 -14.10
C ARG A 49 -6.53 -3.76 -13.56
N LYS A 50 -6.33 -5.03 -13.93
CA LYS A 50 -5.15 -5.79 -13.51
C LYS A 50 -4.03 -5.61 -14.53
N VAL A 51 -2.99 -4.89 -14.16
CA VAL A 51 -1.68 -5.00 -14.81
C VAL A 51 -0.85 -5.89 -13.90
N THR A 52 -0.66 -7.15 -14.29
CA THR A 52 -0.26 -8.24 -13.39
C THR A 52 1.00 -7.94 -12.56
N ARG A 53 1.95 -7.17 -13.11
CA ARG A 53 3.18 -6.75 -12.43
C ARG A 53 3.08 -5.45 -11.64
N LEU A 54 2.20 -4.53 -12.04
CA LEU A 54 2.08 -3.20 -11.44
C LEU A 54 1.06 -3.17 -10.29
N THR A 55 0.07 -4.06 -10.31
CA THR A 55 -1.01 -4.09 -9.34
C THR A 55 -1.14 -5.48 -8.74
N PRO A 56 -0.21 -5.88 -7.84
CA PRO A 56 -0.21 -7.21 -7.25
C PRO A 56 -1.47 -7.43 -6.40
N VAL A 57 -1.90 -8.70 -6.33
CA VAL A 57 -3.00 -9.13 -5.49
C VAL A 57 -2.43 -9.72 -4.22
N VAL A 58 -2.88 -9.24 -3.06
CA VAL A 58 -2.46 -9.72 -1.74
C VAL A 58 -3.68 -10.20 -0.97
N ASP A 59 -3.50 -11.18 -0.10
CA ASP A 59 -4.55 -11.60 0.82
C ASP A 59 -4.49 -10.75 2.10
N VAL A 60 -5.64 -10.21 2.50
CA VAL A 60 -5.80 -9.52 3.78
C VAL A 60 -6.94 -10.19 4.52
N GLN A 61 -6.61 -10.96 5.56
CA GLN A 61 -7.60 -11.64 6.40
C GLN A 61 -8.55 -12.58 5.62
N GLY A 62 -8.05 -13.26 4.59
CA GLY A 62 -8.84 -14.18 3.75
C GLY A 62 -9.64 -13.48 2.63
N GLU A 63 -9.49 -12.16 2.49
CA GLU A 63 -10.07 -11.40 1.38
C GLU A 63 -8.99 -10.91 0.40
N PRO A 64 -9.12 -11.17 -0.91
CA PRO A 64 -8.18 -10.68 -1.91
C PRO A 64 -8.32 -9.17 -2.12
N HIS A 65 -7.19 -8.48 -2.06
CA HIS A 65 -7.05 -7.05 -2.28
C HIS A 65 -6.04 -6.78 -3.38
N ILE A 66 -6.19 -5.64 -4.06
CA ILE A 66 -5.22 -5.14 -5.03
C ILE A 66 -4.42 -4.00 -4.40
N LEU A 67 -3.10 -4.08 -4.53
CA LEU A 67 -2.19 -2.98 -4.28
C LEU A 67 -2.20 -2.01 -5.47
N MET A 68 -2.67 -0.79 -5.24
CA MET A 68 -2.74 0.25 -6.27
C MET A 68 -1.43 1.04 -6.34
N VAL A 69 -0.33 0.37 -6.70
CA VAL A 69 1.01 0.99 -6.82
C VAL A 69 1.03 2.25 -7.68
N PRO A 70 0.26 2.39 -8.79
CA PRO A 70 0.18 3.65 -9.54
C PRO A 70 -0.33 4.85 -8.75
N LEU A 71 -1.00 4.61 -7.61
CA LEU A 71 -1.52 5.64 -6.70
C LEU A 71 -0.62 5.82 -5.47
N MET A 72 0.62 5.34 -5.51
CA MET A 72 1.58 5.56 -4.43
C MET A 72 1.76 7.05 -4.16
N ALA A 73 1.87 7.42 -2.89
CA ALA A 73 1.98 8.81 -2.49
C ALA A 73 2.80 8.97 -1.21
N GLY A 74 3.51 10.08 -1.11
CA GLY A 74 4.03 10.57 0.17
C GLY A 74 2.93 11.28 0.94
N ILE A 75 2.68 10.88 2.18
CA ILE A 75 1.69 11.50 3.07
C ILE A 75 2.32 11.88 4.41
N ASP A 76 1.70 12.80 5.14
CA ASP A 76 2.07 13.09 6.52
C ASP A 76 1.74 11.87 7.41
N ARG A 77 2.68 11.45 8.25
CA ARG A 77 2.53 10.29 9.15
C ARG A 77 1.29 10.39 10.05
N ARG A 78 0.80 11.60 10.36
CA ARG A 78 -0.43 11.79 11.14
C ARG A 78 -1.68 11.18 10.49
N TYR A 79 -1.62 10.90 9.18
CA TYR A 79 -2.70 10.27 8.43
C TYR A 79 -2.56 8.75 8.30
N VAL A 80 -1.46 8.18 8.79
CA VAL A 80 -1.32 6.73 8.96
C VAL A 80 -1.99 6.35 10.27
N GLY A 81 -3.11 5.65 10.16
CA GLY A 81 -3.92 5.21 11.29
C GLY A 81 -3.38 3.95 11.95
N ARG A 82 -4.26 3.27 12.67
CA ARG A 82 -3.90 2.04 13.39
C ARG A 82 -3.38 0.95 12.44
N PRO A 83 -2.40 0.14 12.87
CA PRO A 83 -1.98 -1.04 12.14
C PRO A 83 -3.09 -2.09 12.10
N VAL A 84 -3.13 -2.86 11.01
CA VAL A 84 -4.24 -3.76 10.67
C VAL A 84 -3.73 -5.16 10.36
N HIS A 85 -2.72 -5.24 9.50
CA HIS A 85 -2.18 -6.52 9.05
C HIS A 85 -0.73 -6.36 8.57
N ASP A 86 0.09 -7.38 8.79
CA ASP A 86 1.46 -7.44 8.31
C ASP A 86 1.50 -8.11 6.94
N LEU A 87 1.96 -7.41 5.91
CA LEU A 87 2.14 -7.93 4.55
C LEU A 87 3.61 -8.13 4.19
N SER A 88 4.51 -8.21 5.18
CA SER A 88 5.95 -8.45 4.96
C SER A 88 6.22 -9.77 4.23
N PHE A 89 5.29 -10.74 4.28
CA PHE A 89 5.39 -11.99 3.52
C PHE A 89 5.23 -11.79 2.00
N CYS A 90 4.57 -10.71 1.57
CA CYS A 90 4.43 -10.31 0.16
C CYS A 90 5.54 -9.35 -0.31
N ARG A 91 6.64 -9.23 0.44
CA ARG A 91 7.71 -8.26 0.18
C ARG A 91 8.20 -8.26 -1.27
N ASP A 92 8.48 -9.43 -1.83
CA ASP A 92 9.06 -9.54 -3.16
C ASP A 92 8.08 -9.05 -4.25
N GLU A 93 6.79 -9.31 -4.08
CA GLU A 93 5.73 -8.84 -4.98
C GLU A 93 5.55 -7.32 -4.88
N ILE A 94 5.58 -6.78 -3.65
CA ILE A 94 5.48 -5.34 -3.40
C ILE A 94 6.67 -4.60 -4.00
N VAL A 95 7.89 -5.06 -3.72
CA VAL A 95 9.13 -4.46 -4.23
C VAL A 95 9.20 -4.58 -5.75
N GLY A 96 8.86 -5.75 -6.31
CA GLY A 96 8.83 -5.95 -7.76
C GLY A 96 7.84 -5.02 -8.46
N ALA A 97 6.68 -4.75 -7.86
CA ALA A 97 5.71 -3.81 -8.44
C ALA A 97 6.17 -2.34 -8.34
N LEU A 98 6.85 -1.97 -7.25
CA LEU A 98 7.46 -0.65 -7.10
C LEU A 98 8.61 -0.45 -8.10
N ASP A 99 9.47 -1.46 -8.26
CA ASP A 99 10.56 -1.45 -9.23
C ASP A 99 10.00 -1.36 -10.67
N PHE A 100 8.99 -2.16 -10.99
CA PHE A 100 8.30 -2.06 -12.28
C PHE A 100 7.72 -0.66 -12.55
N LEU A 101 7.15 0.01 -11.54
CA LEU A 101 6.64 1.38 -11.68
C LEU A 101 7.77 2.40 -11.93
N ILE A 102 8.92 2.25 -11.27
CA ILE A 102 9.99 3.26 -11.25
C ILE A 102 11.02 3.02 -12.37
N SER A 103 11.50 1.78 -12.48
CA SER A 103 12.61 1.37 -13.36
C SER A 103 12.14 0.54 -14.56
N GLY A 104 10.97 -0.09 -14.48
CA GLY A 104 10.41 -0.92 -15.56
C GLY A 104 10.87 -2.37 -15.59
N VAL A 105 11.58 -2.83 -14.55
CA VAL A 105 12.14 -4.20 -14.44
C VAL A 105 11.13 -5.21 -13.90
#